data_AF-A0A379WVG2-F1
#
_entry.id   AF-A0A379WVG2-F1
#
_cell.length_a   1.000
_cell.length_b   1.000
_cell.length_c   1.000
_cell.angle_alpha   90.00
_cell.angle_beta   90.00
_cell.angle_gamma   90.00
#
_symmetry.space_group_name_H-M   'P 1'
#
loop_
_entity.id
_entity.type
_entity.pdbx_description
1 polymer ?
#
loop_
_entity_poly.entity_id
_entity_poly.type
_entity_poly.pdbx_seq_one_letter_code
_entity_poly.pdbx_strand_id
1 'polypeptide(L)' 'MVNKPRLLLLDESLSALDYKLRKQMQNELKALQRKLGITFVFVTHDQEEALTMSIVSW' A
#
# COMPACT_ATOMS: atom_id res chain seq x y z
N MET A 1 -16.17 6.92 -16.03
CA MET A 1 -16.42 5.68 -15.28
C MET A 1 -15.24 5.45 -14.36
N VAL A 2 -15.43 5.43 -13.03
CA VAL A 2 -14.35 5.13 -12.09
C VAL A 2 -14.26 3.60 -11.98
N ASN A 3 -13.15 3.02 -12.40
CA ASN A 3 -12.91 1.58 -12.22
C ASN A 3 -12.96 1.27 -10.73
N LYS A 4 -13.64 0.18 -10.36
CA LYS A 4 -13.54 -0.43 -9.02
C LYS A 4 -12.50 -1.56 -9.12
N PRO A 5 -11.20 -1.24 -9.10
CA PRO A 5 -10.16 -2.27 -9.22
C PRO A 5 -10.28 -3.24 -8.04
N ARG A 6 -10.20 -4.54 -8.31
CA ARG A 6 -10.18 -5.57 -7.25
C ARG A 6 -8.81 -5.71 -6.59
N LEU A 7 -7.78 -5.15 -7.23
CA LEU A 7 -6.38 -5.21 -6.85
C LEU A 7 -5.72 -3.87 -7.14
N LEU A 8 -4.97 -3.34 -6.17
CA LEU A 8 -4.07 -2.21 -6.34
C LEU A 8 -2.64 -2.69 -6.17
N LEU A 9 -1.83 -2.55 -7.23
CA LEU A 9 -0.40 -2.82 -7.21
C LEU A 9 0.35 -1.49 -7.15
N LEU A 10 1.28 -1.36 -6.22
CA LEU A 10 2.10 -0.16 -6.01
C LEU A 10 3.56 -0.58 -6.05
N ASP A 11 4.23 -0.31 -7.18
CA ASP A 11 5.63 -0.63 -7.40
C ASP A 11 6.49 0.60 -7.09
N GLU A 12 7.19 0.58 -5.96
CA GLU A 12 8.05 1.66 -5.43
C GLU A 12 7.44 3.06 -5.31
N SER A 13 6.17 3.23 -5.64
CA SER A 13 5.50 4.53 -5.77
C SER A 13 5.52 5.45 -4.53
N LEU A 14 5.93 4.95 -3.36
CA LEU A 14 6.08 5.76 -2.13
C LEU A 14 7.55 6.03 -1.73
N SER A 15 8.53 5.48 -2.46
CA SER A 15 9.96 5.63 -2.13
C SER A 15 10.44 7.07 -2.26
N ALA A 16 9.89 7.81 -3.22
CA ALA A 16 10.20 9.22 -3.49
C ALA A 16 9.65 10.21 -2.45
N LEU A 17 8.78 9.76 -1.53
CA LEU A 17 8.19 10.61 -0.49
C LEU A 17 9.13 10.72 0.71
N ASP A 18 9.08 11.85 1.41
CA ASP A 18 9.74 11.96 2.72
C ASP A 18 9.12 10.98 3.73
N TYR A 19 9.85 10.67 4.80
CA TYR A 19 9.45 9.67 5.78
C TYR A 19 8.07 9.93 6.40
N LYS A 20 7.74 11.19 6.69
CA LYS A 20 6.48 11.57 7.35
C LYS A 20 5.31 11.40 6.39
N LEU A 21 5.46 11.89 5.17
CA LEU A 21 4.46 11.78 4.12
C LEU A 21 4.27 10.33 3.69
N ARG A 22 5.34 9.54 3.61
CA ARG A 22 5.27 8.09 3.34
C ARG A 22 4.43 7.35 4.38
N LYS A 23 4.69 7.56 5.67
CA LYS A 23 3.91 6.97 6.77
C LYS A 23 2.43 7.38 6.71
N GLN A 24 2.15 8.65 6.42
CA GLN A 24 0.78 9.12 6.26
C GLN A 24 0.08 8.41 5.10
N MET A 25 0.73 8.34 3.94
CA MET A 25 0.17 7.67 2.77
C MET A 25 -0.05 6.17 3.00
N GLN A 26 0.88 5.48 3.67
CA GLN A 26 0.69 4.08 4.06
C GLN A 26 -0.56 3.89 4.94
N ASN A 27 -0.82 4.80 5.88
CA ASN A 27 -2.01 4.73 6.73
C ASN A 27 -3.30 5.00 5.94
N GLU A 28 -3.30 5.97 5.03
CA GLU A 28 -4.43 6.26 4.15
C GLU A 28 -4.74 5.07 3.22
N LEU A 29 -3.72 4.44 2.65
CA LEU A 29 -3.88 3.27 1.77
C LEU A 29 -4.44 2.07 2.55
N LYS A 30 -4.02 1.84 3.80
CA LYS A 30 -4.62 0.82 4.68
C LYS A 30 -6.08 1.13 5.05
N ALA A 31 -6.42 2.40 5.24
CA ALA A 31 -7.81 2.80 5.48
C ALA A 31 -8.67 2.60 4.23
N LEU A 32 -8.12 2.93 3.06
CA LEU A 32 -8.78 2.75 1.76
C LEU A 32 -9.00 1.28 1.44
N GLN A 33 -8.00 0.42 1.70
CA GLN A 33 -8.11 -1.04 1.59
C GLN A 33 -9.30 -1.57 2.40
N ARG A 34 -9.41 -1.19 3.68
CA ARG A 34 -10.50 -1.60 4.56
C ARG A 34 -11.87 -1.10 4.09
N LYS A 35 -11.92 0.13 3.55
CA LYS A 35 -13.16 0.74 3.05
C LYS A 35 -13.65 0.12 1.74
N LEU A 36 -12.73 -0.23 0.84
CA LEU A 36 -13.05 -0.73 -0.49
C LEU A 36 -13.08 -2.26 -0.59
N GLY A 37 -12.46 -2.98 0.35
CA GLY A 37 -12.37 -4.44 0.32
C GLY A 37 -11.51 -4.97 -0.83
N ILE A 38 -10.58 -4.16 -1.34
CA ILE A 38 -9.70 -4.50 -2.46
C ILE A 38 -8.34 -4.97 -1.92
N THR A 39 -7.68 -5.87 -2.63
CA THR A 39 -6.34 -6.35 -2.23
C THR A 39 -5.28 -5.32 -2.61
N PHE A 40 -4.33 -5.05 -1.71
CA PHE A 40 -3.19 -4.17 -1.99
C PHE A 40 -1.91 -5.01 -2.01
N VAL A 41 -1.10 -4.82 -3.05
CA VAL A 41 0.24 -5.41 -3.17
C VAL A 41 1.22 -4.26 -3.34
N PHE A 42 2.22 -4.20 -2.48
CA PHE A 42 3.29 -3.21 -2.56
C PHE A 42 4.60 -3.92 -2.84
N VAL A 43 5.34 -3.42 -3.83
CA VAL A 43 6.69 -3.84 -4.14
C VAL A 43 7.60 -2.67 -3.73
N THR A 44 8.59 -2.96 -2.89
CA THR A 44 9.54 -1.96 -2.38
C THR A 44 10.94 -2.58 -2.35
N HIS A 45 11.95 -1.76 -2.63
CA HIS A 45 13.36 -2.14 -2.50
C HIS A 45 13.90 -1.90 -1.10
N ASP A 46 13.09 -1.30 -0.21
CA ASP A 46 13.43 -1.10 1.19
C ASP A 46 13.13 -2.37 2.01
N GLN A 47 14.19 -3.08 2.40
CA GLN A 47 14.10 -4.35 3.11
C GLN A 47 13.41 -4.24 4.48
N GLU A 48 13.42 -3.08 5.14
CA GLU A 48 12.72 -2.88 6.41
C GLU A 48 11.19 -2.79 6.22
N GLU A 49 10.72 -2.30 5.07
CA GLU A 49 9.29 -2.17 4.78
C GLU A 49 8.64 -3.49 4.35
N ALA A 50 9.42 -4.40 3.75
CA ALA A 50 8.95 -5.72 3.31
C ALA A 50 8.37 -6.57 4.47
N LEU A 51 8.89 -6.39 5.69
CA LEU A 51 8.49 -7.14 6.89
C LEU A 51 7.18 -6.63 7.52
N THR A 52 6.79 -5.38 7.31
CA THR A 52 5.64 -4.78 8.03
C THR A 52 4.31 -4.94 7.26
N MET A 53 4.35 -5.31 5.98
CA MET A 53 3.16 -5.36 5.12
C MET A 53 2.89 -6.71 4.47
N SER A 54 3.61 -7.76 4.88
CA SER A 54 3.27 -9.15 4.56
C SER A 54 2.04 -9.60 5.36
N ILE A 55 0.91 -8.93 5.18
CA ILE A 55 -0.40 -9.46 5.58
C ILE A 55 -0.88 -10.32 4.42
N VAL A 56 -0.42 -11.57 4.41
CA VAL A 56 -1.28 -12.65 3.96
C VAL A 56 -2.24 -12.89 5.12
N SER A 57 -3.41 -12.26 5.08
CA SER A 57 -4.57 -12.82 5.75
C SER A 57 -5.34 -13.57 4.68
N TRP A 58 -5.10 -14.88 4.61
CA TRP A 58 -6.19 -15.79 4.27
C TRP A 58 -7.18 -15.82 5.44
#